data_AF-A0A7J3XM70-F1
#
_entry.id   AF-A0A7J3XM70-F1
#
_cell.length_a   1.000
_cell.length_b   1.000
_cell.length_c   1.000
_cell.angle_alpha   90.00
_cell.angle_beta   90.00
_cell.angle_gamma   90.00
#
_symmetry.space_group_name_H-M   'P 1'
#
loop_
_entity.id
_entity.type
_entity.pdbx_description
1 polymer ?
#
loop_
_entity_poly.entity_id
_entity_poly.type
_entity_poly.pdbx_seq_one_letter_code
_entity_poly.pdbx_strand_id
1 'polypeptide(L)'
;MVSRKRPELDDIDRKILEILQVNAKTPYREIAEKLGIAISTVHDRIKRLERKGIIRGYTVALNPLFKPSSEEIFACLRVRSDRLSDFINEVSKIHEVAEIFESSGEYNIVLRIVTDDKHRMDHILNRLKKNVHVERMHIVVGLRKYLHEIYKFMSEDSYKILRGLEAPVRPNLGSSIPLILLRHVIVTAHTISPDAKKLFYQAGFEWGNAAFYKWCYGENLEEVLYEYIKALKSLRWAIAEVTFMSSNEAVLELHECAICYGAPNIGMTVCSFQAGNLAGVLNKVLNKKATVVETRCLASGHNVCKFHVYLE
;
A
#
# COMPACT_ATOMS: atom_id res chain seq x y z
N MET A 1 16.44 33.39 5.44
CA MET A 1 15.44 32.32 5.66
C MET A 1 14.07 32.98 5.72
N VAL A 2 13.27 32.90 4.65
CA VAL A 2 11.87 33.37 4.71
C VAL A 2 11.14 32.45 5.69
N SER A 3 10.71 33.00 6.82
CA SER A 3 9.83 32.31 7.77
C SER A 3 8.55 31.93 7.01
N ARG A 4 8.50 30.69 6.50
CA ARG A 4 7.29 30.12 5.92
C ARG A 4 6.31 29.91 7.07
N LYS A 5 5.54 30.94 7.40
CA LYS A 5 4.40 30.83 8.31
C LYS A 5 3.48 29.76 7.71
N ARG A 6 3.49 28.56 8.28
CA ARG A 6 2.63 27.46 7.81
C ARG A 6 1.21 28.00 7.77
N PRO A 7 0.46 27.83 6.66
CA PRO A 7 -0.93 28.22 6.66
C PRO A 7 -1.63 27.47 7.80
N GLU A 8 -2.30 28.22 8.68
CA GLU A 8 -3.11 27.63 9.74
C GLU A 8 -4.28 26.88 9.08
N LEU A 9 -4.11 25.57 9.01
CA LEU A 9 -5.14 24.60 8.70
C LEU A 9 -5.77 24.18 10.02
N ASP A 10 -7.10 24.23 10.10
CA ASP A 10 -7.80 23.57 11.19
C ASP A 10 -7.96 22.07 10.88
N ASP A 11 -8.41 21.30 11.86
CA ASP A 11 -8.50 19.85 11.73
C ASP A 11 -9.52 19.40 10.68
N ILE A 12 -10.55 20.21 10.43
CA ILE A 12 -11.52 19.95 9.37
C ILE A 12 -10.86 20.12 8.01
N ASP A 13 -10.07 21.18 7.82
CA ASP A 13 -9.33 21.40 6.58
C ASP A 13 -8.35 20.26 6.30
N ARG A 14 -7.63 19.78 7.33
CA ARG A 14 -6.73 18.62 7.20
C ARG A 14 -7.48 17.38 6.74
N LYS A 15 -8.60 17.05 7.38
CA LYS A 15 -9.42 15.88 7.02
C LYS A 15 -10.04 16.00 5.62
N ILE A 16 -10.47 17.19 5.21
CA ILE A 16 -10.94 17.43 3.84
C ILE A 16 -9.81 17.15 2.84
N LEU A 17 -8.60 17.66 3.09
CA LEU A 17 -7.44 17.42 2.22
C LEU A 17 -7.06 15.94 2.15
N GLU A 18 -7.10 15.22 3.27
CA GLU A 18 -6.86 13.77 3.32
C GLU A 18 -7.86 13.00 2.44
N ILE A 19 -9.16 13.32 2.55
CA ILE A 19 -10.19 12.66 1.74
C ILE A 19 -9.98 12.94 0.25
N LEU A 20 -9.72 14.19 -0.13
CA LEU A 20 -9.53 14.60 -1.52
C LEU A 20 -8.21 14.08 -2.12
N GLN A 21 -7.17 13.85 -1.32
CA GLN A 21 -5.91 13.26 -1.78
C GLN A 21 -6.07 11.76 -2.12
N VAL A 22 -6.94 11.05 -1.41
CA VAL A 22 -7.29 9.66 -1.74
C VAL A 22 -8.16 9.61 -3.00
N ASN A 23 -9.20 10.46 -3.04
CA ASN A 23 -10.08 10.56 -4.21
C ASN A 23 -10.59 12.00 -4.37
N ALA A 24 -10.02 12.71 -5.33
CA ALA A 24 -10.43 14.07 -5.68
C ALA A 24 -11.89 14.17 -6.14
N LYS A 25 -12.52 13.06 -6.53
CA LYS A 25 -13.91 13.01 -7.00
C LYS A 25 -14.91 12.70 -5.88
N THR A 26 -14.49 12.56 -4.62
CA THR A 26 -15.41 12.28 -3.51
C THR A 26 -16.49 13.37 -3.44
N PRO A 27 -17.78 13.01 -3.52
CA PRO A 27 -18.87 13.99 -3.49
C PRO A 27 -18.87 14.79 -2.18
N TYR A 28 -19.20 16.09 -2.24
CA TYR A 28 -19.23 16.95 -1.04
C TYR A 28 -20.19 16.44 0.03
N ARG A 29 -21.28 15.76 -0.37
CA ARG A 29 -22.19 15.08 0.55
C ARG A 29 -21.48 14.01 1.39
N GLU A 30 -20.68 13.17 0.75
CA GLU A 30 -19.96 12.09 1.43
C GLU A 30 -18.89 12.65 2.39
N ILE A 31 -18.21 13.73 1.99
CA ILE A 31 -17.26 14.43 2.86
C ILE A 31 -17.98 15.03 4.07
N ALA A 32 -19.15 15.64 3.85
CA ALA A 32 -19.96 16.27 4.89
C ALA A 32 -20.45 15.24 5.92
N GLU A 33 -20.94 14.09 5.46
CA GLU A 33 -21.36 12.96 6.30
C GLU A 33 -20.20 12.42 7.13
N LYS A 34 -19.03 12.17 6.52
CA LYS A 34 -17.84 11.66 7.23
C LYS A 34 -17.33 12.62 8.31
N LEU A 35 -17.50 13.92 8.11
CA LEU A 35 -16.98 14.95 9.03
C LEU A 35 -18.04 15.52 9.98
N GLY A 36 -19.30 15.11 9.86
CA GLY A 36 -20.39 15.61 10.70
C GLY A 36 -20.67 17.09 10.52
N ILE A 37 -20.52 17.64 9.30
CA ILE A 37 -20.72 19.06 9.00
C ILE A 37 -21.69 19.25 7.83
N ALA A 38 -22.17 20.48 7.62
CA ALA A 38 -23.02 20.80 6.49
C ALA A 38 -22.27 20.71 5.14
N ILE A 39 -22.98 20.32 4.08
CA ILE A 39 -22.44 20.24 2.71
C ILE A 39 -21.92 21.61 2.24
N SER A 40 -22.64 22.69 2.57
CA SER A 40 -22.22 24.07 2.29
C SER A 40 -20.88 24.40 2.95
N THR A 41 -20.66 23.94 4.19
CA THR A 41 -19.40 24.13 4.91
C THR A 41 -18.23 23.42 4.21
N VAL A 42 -18.44 22.20 3.71
CA VAL A 42 -17.42 21.49 2.90
C VAL A 42 -17.09 22.27 1.64
N HIS A 43 -18.12 22.69 0.90
CA HIS A 43 -17.96 23.48 -0.32
C HIS A 43 -17.12 24.74 -0.07
N ASP A 44 -17.49 25.52 0.94
CA ASP A 44 -16.82 26.80 1.25
C ASP A 44 -15.38 26.60 1.72
N ARG A 45 -15.13 25.54 2.50
CA ARG A 45 -13.77 25.18 2.94
C ARG A 45 -12.90 24.76 1.77
N ILE A 46 -13.37 23.88 0.88
CA ILE A 46 -12.64 23.49 -0.34
C ILE A 46 -12.35 24.72 -1.19
N LYS A 47 -13.35 25.56 -1.47
CA LYS A 47 -13.18 26.82 -2.22
C LYS A 47 -12.18 27.76 -1.56
N ARG A 48 -12.15 27.83 -0.23
CA ARG A 48 -11.16 28.62 0.51
C ARG A 48 -9.76 28.00 0.40
N LEU A 49 -9.61 26.69 0.47
CA LEU A 49 -8.33 25.98 0.32
C LEU A 49 -7.78 26.14 -1.10
N GLU A 50 -8.64 26.12 -2.12
CA GLU A 50 -8.31 26.45 -3.51
C GLU A 50 -7.85 27.91 -3.63
N ARG A 51 -8.64 28.87 -3.12
CA ARG A 51 -8.27 30.31 -3.15
C ARG A 51 -6.96 30.62 -2.42
N LYS A 52 -6.66 29.89 -1.34
CA LYS A 52 -5.39 30.02 -0.59
C LYS A 52 -4.21 29.34 -1.30
N GLY A 53 -4.42 28.66 -2.43
CA GLY A 53 -3.38 27.91 -3.15
C GLY A 53 -2.90 26.66 -2.42
N ILE A 54 -3.63 26.22 -1.38
CA ILE A 54 -3.34 24.98 -0.65
C ILE A 54 -3.75 23.78 -1.52
N ILE A 55 -4.94 23.86 -2.11
CA ILE A 55 -5.30 23.01 -3.26
C ILE A 55 -4.89 23.76 -4.51
N ARG A 56 -3.84 23.26 -5.18
CA ARG A 56 -3.32 23.86 -6.42
C ARG A 56 -4.08 23.41 -7.67
N GLY A 57 -4.76 22.27 -7.59
CA GLY A 57 -5.52 21.70 -8.69
C GLY A 57 -5.86 20.23 -8.43
N TYR A 58 -6.70 19.68 -9.31
CA TYR A 58 -7.08 18.27 -9.31
C TYR A 58 -6.50 17.62 -10.56
N THR A 59 -5.93 16.42 -10.41
CA THR A 59 -5.25 15.72 -11.51
C THR A 59 -5.59 14.24 -11.52
N VAL A 60 -5.27 13.58 -12.63
CA VAL A 60 -5.41 12.13 -12.79
C VAL A 60 -4.04 11.49 -12.67
N ALA A 61 -3.92 10.56 -11.73
CA ALA A 61 -2.77 9.67 -11.63
C ALA A 61 -2.82 8.63 -12.76
N LEU A 62 -2.04 8.83 -13.83
CA LEU A 62 -1.95 7.87 -14.93
C LEU A 62 -1.08 6.68 -14.51
N ASN A 63 -1.53 5.48 -14.86
CA ASN A 63 -0.71 4.28 -14.72
C ASN A 63 0.56 4.44 -15.59
N PRO A 64 1.78 4.30 -15.04
CA PRO A 64 3.02 4.44 -15.80
C PRO A 64 3.11 3.52 -17.02
N LEU A 65 2.45 2.36 -17.00
CA LEU A 65 2.38 1.42 -18.14
C LEU A 65 1.59 1.98 -19.33
N PHE A 66 0.70 2.95 -19.10
CA PHE A 66 -0.10 3.60 -20.16
C PHE A 66 0.57 4.84 -20.74
N LYS A 67 1.66 5.32 -20.12
CA LYS A 67 2.49 6.39 -20.68
C LYS A 67 3.87 5.81 -21.00
N PRO A 68 4.07 5.21 -22.18
CA PRO A 68 5.36 4.65 -22.53
C PRO A 68 6.41 5.76 -22.57
N SER A 69 7.51 5.55 -21.86
CA SER A 69 8.82 6.14 -22.17
C SER A 69 8.98 7.66 -21.95
N SER A 70 8.61 8.20 -20.79
CA SER A 70 9.21 9.48 -20.40
C SER A 70 10.61 9.24 -19.82
N GLU A 71 11.65 9.72 -20.49
CA GLU A 71 12.98 9.83 -19.91
C GLU A 71 12.92 10.81 -18.73
N GLU A 72 13.39 10.34 -17.58
CA GLU A 72 13.46 11.12 -16.35
C GLU A 72 14.90 11.20 -15.87
N ILE A 73 15.36 12.43 -15.66
CA ILE A 73 16.69 12.71 -15.15
C ILE A 73 16.63 13.68 -13.98
N PHE A 74 17.66 13.60 -13.16
CA PHE A 74 17.95 14.59 -12.15
C PHE A 74 19.22 15.35 -12.53
N ALA A 75 19.10 16.66 -12.74
CA ALA A 75 20.25 17.54 -12.97
C ALA A 75 20.62 18.22 -11.66
N CYS A 76 21.74 17.80 -11.08
CA CYS A 76 22.33 18.40 -9.89
C CYS A 76 23.26 19.54 -10.34
N LEU A 77 22.94 20.76 -9.94
CA LEU A 77 23.60 21.98 -10.41
C LEU A 77 24.21 22.75 -9.24
N ARG A 78 25.43 23.25 -9.47
CA ARG A 78 26.01 24.30 -8.66
C ARG A 78 25.77 25.61 -9.39
N VAL A 79 24.86 26.41 -8.87
CA VAL A 79 24.51 27.73 -9.38
C VAL A 79 25.11 28.79 -8.48
N ARG A 80 25.60 29.88 -9.05
CA ARG A 80 26.09 31.01 -8.26
C ARG A 80 25.02 31.53 -7.30
N SER A 81 25.35 31.66 -6.02
CA SER A 81 24.40 32.05 -4.98
C SER A 81 23.78 33.43 -5.21
N ASP A 82 24.52 34.38 -5.80
CA ASP A 82 24.06 35.73 -6.11
C ASP A 82 23.06 35.78 -7.28
N ARG A 83 22.96 34.71 -8.07
CA ARG A 83 22.08 34.61 -9.25
C ARG A 83 21.06 33.50 -9.15
N LEU A 84 20.89 32.90 -7.97
CA LEU A 84 20.02 31.75 -7.75
C LEU A 84 18.56 32.05 -8.14
N SER A 85 18.05 33.23 -7.75
CA SER A 85 16.67 33.64 -8.05
C SER A 85 16.44 33.84 -9.55
N ASP A 86 17.38 34.47 -10.25
CA ASP A 86 17.31 34.65 -11.71
C ASP A 86 17.31 33.31 -12.43
N PHE A 87 18.21 32.41 -12.01
CA PHE A 87 18.32 31.07 -12.57
C PHE A 87 17.02 30.28 -12.38
N ILE A 88 16.47 30.24 -11.15
CA ILE A 88 15.21 29.55 -10.85
C ILE A 88 14.07 30.10 -11.74
N ASN A 89 13.95 31.43 -11.86
CA ASN A 89 12.93 32.07 -12.70
C ASN A 89 13.09 31.74 -14.19
N GLU A 90 14.31 31.52 -14.67
CA GLU A 90 14.57 31.13 -16.04
C GLU A 90 14.18 29.65 -16.27
N VAL A 91 14.66 28.75 -15.41
CA VAL A 91 14.43 27.30 -15.59
C VAL A 91 13.00 26.88 -15.29
N SER A 92 12.28 27.61 -14.43
CA SER A 92 10.86 27.36 -14.16
C SER A 92 9.96 27.59 -15.38
N LYS A 93 10.47 28.23 -16.43
CA LYS A 93 9.76 28.44 -17.71
C LYS A 93 9.94 27.28 -18.68
N ILE A 94 10.80 26.31 -18.36
CA ILE A 94 11.02 25.11 -19.17
C ILE A 94 9.95 24.09 -18.77
N HIS A 95 9.03 23.78 -19.68
CA HIS A 95 7.86 22.93 -19.41
C HIS A 95 8.24 21.54 -18.87
N GLU A 96 9.36 21.00 -19.33
CA GLU A 96 9.87 19.68 -18.98
C GLU A 96 10.54 19.65 -17.58
N VAL A 97 10.84 20.81 -16.98
CA VAL A 97 11.32 20.90 -15.59
C VAL A 97 10.13 20.70 -14.66
N ALA A 98 9.99 19.47 -14.16
CA ALA A 98 8.87 19.08 -13.32
C ALA A 98 9.01 19.59 -11.88
N GLU A 99 10.22 19.59 -11.32
CA GLU A 99 10.51 20.06 -9.97
C GLU A 99 11.89 20.73 -9.88
N ILE A 100 11.99 21.69 -8.95
CA ILE A 100 13.23 22.39 -8.59
C ILE A 100 13.39 22.29 -7.07
N PHE A 101 14.52 21.75 -6.64
CA PHE A 101 14.90 21.68 -5.23
C PHE A 101 16.11 22.56 -4.98
N GLU A 102 16.04 23.37 -3.94
CA GLU A 102 17.24 23.95 -3.34
C GLU A 102 17.79 22.95 -2.32
N SER A 103 19.11 22.72 -2.34
CA SER A 103 19.77 21.70 -1.52
C SER A 103 20.96 22.29 -0.76
N SER A 104 21.22 21.78 0.43
CA SER A 104 22.37 22.18 1.26
C SER A 104 23.67 21.43 0.93
N GLY A 105 23.64 20.55 -0.06
CA GLY A 105 24.79 19.71 -0.45
C GLY A 105 25.78 20.41 -1.38
N GLU A 106 26.63 19.60 -2.01
CA GLU A 106 27.61 20.07 -3.00
C GLU A 106 26.95 20.87 -4.14
N TYR A 107 25.79 20.38 -4.60
CA TYR A 107 24.92 21.03 -5.58
C TYR A 107 23.82 21.76 -4.81
N ASN A 108 23.66 23.07 -5.07
CA ASN A 108 22.66 23.88 -4.40
C ASN A 108 21.30 23.89 -5.12
N ILE A 109 21.24 23.36 -6.35
CA ILE A 109 20.00 23.14 -7.09
C ILE A 109 19.94 21.70 -7.60
N VAL A 110 18.76 21.07 -7.52
CA VAL A 110 18.44 19.81 -8.19
C VAL A 110 17.18 20.00 -9.03
N LEU A 111 17.26 19.73 -10.32
CA LEU A 111 16.12 19.75 -11.22
C LEU A 111 15.66 18.33 -11.50
N ARG A 112 14.36 18.07 -11.41
CA ARG A 112 13.74 16.85 -11.99
C ARG A 112 13.18 17.21 -13.36
N ILE A 113 13.69 16.57 -14.40
CA ILE A 113 13.31 16.85 -15.80
C ILE A 113 12.67 15.59 -16.38
N VAL A 114 11.50 15.75 -17.01
CA VAL A 114 10.72 14.65 -17.59
C VAL A 114 10.30 15.02 -19.00
N THR A 115 10.65 14.20 -19.98
CA THR A 115 10.25 14.36 -21.39
C THR A 115 10.15 13.00 -22.08
N ASP A 116 9.27 12.87 -23.05
CA ASP A 116 9.15 11.73 -23.95
C ASP A 116 10.01 11.90 -25.22
N ASP A 117 10.56 13.09 -25.46
CA ASP A 117 11.46 13.40 -26.57
C ASP A 117 12.92 13.51 -26.09
N LYS A 118 13.79 12.66 -26.64
CA LYS A 118 15.23 12.64 -26.36
C LYS A 118 15.95 13.88 -26.89
N HIS A 119 15.59 14.35 -28.08
CA HIS A 119 16.20 15.57 -28.64
C HIS A 119 15.85 16.78 -27.79
N ARG A 120 14.62 16.81 -27.25
CA ARG A 120 14.21 17.83 -26.30
C ARG A 120 15.02 17.75 -25.01
N MET A 121 15.25 16.56 -24.47
CA MET A 121 16.11 16.34 -23.30
C MET A 121 17.52 16.90 -23.54
N ASP A 122 18.15 16.52 -24.65
CA ASP A 122 19.50 16.97 -25.01
C ASP A 122 19.58 18.49 -25.16
N HIS A 123 18.57 19.11 -25.77
CA HIS A 123 18.49 20.55 -25.90
C HIS A 123 18.42 21.25 -24.53
N ILE A 124 17.61 20.74 -23.60
CA ILE A 124 17.51 21.27 -22.24
C ILE A 124 18.85 21.14 -21.51
N LEU A 125 19.47 19.96 -21.56
CA LEU A 125 20.77 19.71 -20.94
C LEU A 125 21.85 20.65 -21.48
N ASN A 126 21.89 20.85 -22.80
CA ASN A 126 22.84 21.76 -23.43
C ASN A 126 22.58 23.22 -23.03
N ARG A 127 21.31 23.64 -22.92
CA ARG A 127 20.96 24.96 -22.43
C ARG A 127 21.43 25.17 -20.98
N LEU A 128 21.23 24.19 -20.11
CA LEU A 128 21.70 24.24 -18.72
C LEU A 128 23.22 24.33 -18.63
N LYS A 129 23.95 23.51 -19.42
CA LYS A 129 25.41 23.56 -19.49
C LYS A 129 25.97 24.89 -19.97
N LYS A 130 25.27 25.57 -20.88
CA LYS A 130 25.67 26.88 -21.43
C LYS A 130 25.24 28.06 -20.57
N ASN A 131 24.44 27.84 -19.53
CA ASN A 131 23.96 28.91 -18.68
C ASN A 131 25.13 29.51 -17.86
N VAL A 132 25.32 30.81 -17.98
CA VAL A 132 26.45 31.55 -17.37
C VAL A 132 26.45 31.53 -15.83
N HIS A 133 25.35 31.12 -15.21
CA HIS A 133 25.22 31.03 -13.75
C HIS A 133 25.52 29.63 -13.21
N VAL A 134 25.63 28.62 -14.08
CA VAL A 134 25.92 27.23 -13.71
C VAL A 134 27.43 27.02 -13.69
N GLU A 135 27.98 26.75 -12.52
CA GLU A 135 29.41 26.48 -12.31
C GLU A 135 29.74 25.01 -12.54
N ARG A 136 28.87 24.12 -12.08
CA ARG A 136 29.03 22.66 -12.20
C ARG A 136 27.69 21.99 -12.41
N MET A 137 27.71 20.89 -13.14
CA MET A 137 26.52 20.10 -13.47
C MET A 137 26.87 18.61 -13.42
N HIS A 138 26.05 17.85 -12.70
CA HIS A 138 26.06 16.39 -12.67
C HIS A 138 24.67 15.86 -13.02
N ILE A 139 24.61 14.83 -13.86
CA ILE A 139 23.36 14.27 -14.36
C ILE A 139 23.22 12.86 -13.80
N VAL A 140 22.07 12.59 -13.18
CA VAL A 140 21.68 11.26 -12.73
C VAL A 140 20.51 10.81 -13.59
N VAL A 141 20.71 9.71 -14.32
CA VAL A 141 19.67 9.12 -15.18
C VAL A 141 18.94 8.03 -14.40
N GLY A 142 17.61 8.12 -14.32
CA GLY A 142 16.78 7.08 -13.72
C GLY A 142 16.68 5.87 -14.64
N LEU A 143 17.42 4.79 -14.35
CA LEU A 143 17.36 3.57 -15.16
C LEU A 143 16.13 2.70 -14.84
N ARG A 144 15.77 2.62 -13.55
CA ARG A 144 14.63 1.84 -13.06
C ARG A 144 13.99 2.56 -11.88
N LYS A 145 12.65 2.55 -11.84
CA LYS A 145 11.85 3.15 -10.78
C LYS A 145 11.18 2.04 -9.99
N TYR A 146 11.62 1.84 -8.75
CA TYR A 146 11.08 0.79 -7.86
C TYR A 146 9.84 1.24 -7.08
N LEU A 147 9.66 2.55 -6.90
CA LEU A 147 8.54 3.14 -6.18
C LEU A 147 8.19 4.51 -6.79
N HIS A 148 6.90 4.79 -6.97
CA HIS A 148 6.40 6.10 -7.38
C HIS A 148 5.08 6.39 -6.65
N GLU A 149 5.18 7.08 -5.53
CA GLU A 149 4.01 7.54 -4.77
C GLU A 149 3.77 9.01 -5.08
N ILE A 150 2.54 9.34 -5.47
CA ILE A 150 2.18 10.69 -5.92
C ILE A 150 1.98 11.64 -4.71
N TYR A 151 1.68 11.10 -3.52
CA TYR A 151 1.57 11.89 -2.29
C TYR A 151 2.04 11.12 -1.05
N LYS A 152 2.92 11.74 -0.26
CA LYS A 152 3.20 11.41 1.14
C LYS A 152 2.58 12.47 2.04
N PHE A 153 1.26 12.43 2.15
CA PHE A 153 0.53 13.03 3.28
C PHE A 153 -0.32 11.91 3.91
N MET A 154 0.34 10.83 4.32
CA MET A 154 -0.28 10.02 5.37
C MET A 154 -0.12 10.82 6.65
N SER A 155 -1.21 11.44 7.09
CA SER A 155 -1.27 12.02 8.42
C SER A 155 -1.03 10.94 9.48
N GLU A 156 -0.60 11.36 10.66
CA GLU A 156 -0.60 10.51 11.86
C GLU A 156 -1.99 9.87 12.08
N ASP A 157 -3.04 10.49 11.55
CA ASP A 157 -4.40 9.96 11.53
C ASP A 157 -4.63 8.92 10.42
N SER A 158 -3.92 8.94 9.29
CA SER A 158 -3.92 7.83 8.32
C SER A 158 -3.27 6.55 8.89
N TYR A 159 -2.26 6.72 9.76
CA TYR A 159 -1.72 5.64 10.60
C TYR A 159 -2.75 5.14 11.63
N LYS A 160 -3.65 6.01 12.12
CA LYS A 160 -4.79 5.63 12.99
C LYS A 160 -6.02 5.11 12.21
N ILE A 161 -6.22 5.47 10.95
CA ILE A 161 -7.30 5.00 10.07
C ILE A 161 -7.01 3.56 9.61
N LEU A 162 -5.73 3.21 9.42
CA LEU A 162 -5.27 1.81 9.34
C LEU A 162 -5.50 1.02 10.65
N ARG A 163 -5.93 1.68 11.73
CA ARG A 163 -6.42 1.06 12.98
C ARG A 163 -7.93 1.18 13.20
N GLY A 164 -8.69 1.72 12.25
CA GLY A 164 -10.05 2.22 12.53
C GLY A 164 -11.05 2.09 11.40
N LEU A 165 -10.95 1.08 10.55
CA LEU A 165 -12.12 0.64 9.80
C LEU A 165 -12.93 -0.28 10.71
N GLU A 166 -14.25 -0.07 10.78
CA GLU A 166 -15.22 -0.85 11.57
C GLU A 166 -15.28 -2.32 11.12
N ALA A 167 -14.19 -3.04 11.36
CA ALA A 167 -14.17 -4.48 11.40
C ALA A 167 -14.56 -4.91 12.82
N PRO A 168 -15.30 -6.02 12.98
CA PRO A 168 -15.64 -6.53 14.30
C PRO A 168 -14.37 -6.72 15.12
N VAL A 169 -14.36 -6.16 16.33
CA VAL A 169 -13.26 -6.36 17.28
C VAL A 169 -13.27 -7.83 17.65
N ARG A 170 -12.19 -8.52 17.28
CA ARG A 170 -11.92 -9.90 17.67
C ARG A 170 -11.83 -9.98 19.20
N PRO A 171 -12.77 -10.65 19.89
CA PRO A 171 -12.88 -10.60 21.35
C PRO A 171 -11.58 -10.93 22.08
N ASN A 172 -10.78 -11.85 21.53
CA ASN A 172 -9.56 -12.32 22.17
C ASN A 172 -8.28 -11.82 21.46
N LEU A 173 -8.33 -11.51 20.17
CA LEU A 173 -7.13 -11.13 19.38
C LEU A 173 -7.01 -9.61 19.08
N GLY A 174 -8.07 -8.82 19.31
CA GLY A 174 -8.09 -7.37 19.11
C GLY A 174 -7.98 -6.90 17.65
N SER A 175 -7.72 -5.60 17.46
CA SER A 175 -7.79 -4.87 16.16
C SER A 175 -6.44 -4.62 15.47
N SER A 176 -5.37 -5.32 15.86
CA SER A 176 -4.00 -5.07 15.36
C SER A 176 -3.80 -5.33 13.86
N ILE A 177 -4.73 -6.04 13.20
CA ILE A 177 -4.75 -6.24 11.75
C ILE A 177 -5.98 -5.49 11.22
N PRO A 178 -5.84 -4.53 10.28
CA PRO A 178 -6.99 -3.90 9.63
C PRO A 178 -7.72 -4.90 8.73
N LEU A 179 -8.62 -5.68 9.34
CA LEU A 179 -9.29 -6.82 8.71
C LEU A 179 -10.07 -6.42 7.46
N ILE A 180 -10.68 -5.23 7.45
CA ILE A 180 -11.45 -4.78 6.29
C ILE A 180 -10.55 -4.59 5.06
N LEU A 181 -9.30 -4.14 5.25
CA LEU A 181 -8.39 -3.88 4.13
C LEU A 181 -7.92 -5.21 3.54
N LEU A 182 -7.54 -6.14 4.43
CA LEU A 182 -7.19 -7.51 4.03
C LEU A 182 -8.37 -8.19 3.31
N ARG A 183 -9.60 -8.02 3.82
CA ARG A 183 -10.82 -8.52 3.19
C ARG A 183 -11.10 -7.88 1.85
N HIS A 184 -10.99 -6.56 1.77
CA HIS A 184 -11.25 -5.84 0.53
C HIS A 184 -10.30 -6.33 -0.55
N VAL A 185 -9.01 -6.52 -0.24
CA VAL A 185 -8.03 -7.11 -1.17
C VAL A 185 -8.44 -8.53 -1.59
N ILE A 186 -8.75 -9.40 -0.62
CA ILE A 186 -9.07 -10.80 -0.89
C ILE A 186 -10.38 -10.93 -1.68
N VAL A 187 -11.47 -10.31 -1.23
CA VAL A 187 -12.78 -10.36 -1.89
C VAL A 187 -12.71 -9.73 -3.27
N THR A 188 -12.10 -8.54 -3.41
CA THR A 188 -11.94 -7.89 -4.72
C THR A 188 -11.19 -8.79 -5.70
N ALA A 189 -10.10 -9.41 -5.27
CA ALA A 189 -9.35 -10.35 -6.10
C ALA A 189 -10.22 -11.55 -6.53
N HIS A 190 -11.00 -12.14 -5.61
CA HIS A 190 -11.94 -13.22 -5.93
C HIS A 190 -13.07 -12.81 -6.87
N THR A 191 -13.50 -11.55 -6.84
CA THR A 191 -14.53 -11.04 -7.76
C THR A 191 -13.99 -10.69 -9.15
N ILE A 192 -12.72 -10.31 -9.27
CA ILE A 192 -12.11 -9.85 -10.52
C ILE A 192 -11.48 -11.03 -11.30
N SER A 193 -11.02 -12.07 -10.62
CA SER A 193 -10.37 -13.22 -11.27
C SER A 193 -10.93 -14.56 -10.77
N PRO A 194 -11.40 -15.43 -11.68
CA PRO A 194 -11.81 -16.79 -11.31
C PRO A 194 -10.65 -17.63 -10.77
N ASP A 195 -9.41 -17.28 -11.12
CA ASP A 195 -8.19 -17.96 -10.67
C ASP A 195 -7.63 -17.45 -9.34
N ALA A 196 -8.27 -16.46 -8.72
CA ALA A 196 -7.80 -15.84 -7.47
C ALA A 196 -7.55 -16.87 -6.37
N LYS A 197 -8.41 -17.90 -6.24
CA LYS A 197 -8.21 -18.98 -5.25
C LYS A 197 -6.88 -19.70 -5.45
N LYS A 198 -6.54 -20.03 -6.70
CA LYS A 198 -5.28 -20.70 -7.05
C LYS A 198 -4.08 -19.79 -6.79
N LEU A 199 -4.18 -18.52 -7.16
CA LEU A 199 -3.14 -17.52 -6.90
C LEU A 199 -2.88 -17.34 -5.40
N PHE A 200 -3.93 -17.19 -4.59
CA PHE A 200 -3.82 -17.06 -3.15
C PHE A 200 -3.28 -18.32 -2.50
N TYR A 201 -3.73 -19.50 -2.94
CA TYR A 201 -3.18 -20.76 -2.47
C TYR A 201 -1.68 -20.85 -2.75
N GLN A 202 -1.24 -20.56 -3.98
CA GLN A 202 0.18 -20.60 -4.31
C GLN A 202 0.98 -19.57 -3.51
N ALA A 203 0.49 -18.34 -3.37
CA ALA A 203 1.14 -17.32 -2.57
C ALA A 203 1.27 -17.75 -1.10
N GLY A 204 0.23 -18.36 -0.55
CA GLY A 204 0.25 -18.96 0.78
C GLY A 204 1.30 -20.04 0.88
N PHE A 205 1.31 -20.98 -0.07
CA PHE A 205 2.27 -22.09 -0.14
C PHE A 205 3.71 -21.61 -0.16
N GLU A 206 4.06 -20.68 -1.05
CA GLU A 206 5.41 -20.10 -1.13
C GLU A 206 5.80 -19.43 0.19
N TRP A 207 4.89 -18.66 0.79
CA TRP A 207 5.16 -18.02 2.07
C TRP A 207 5.34 -19.05 3.21
N GLY A 208 4.51 -20.09 3.22
CA GLY A 208 4.62 -21.22 4.12
C GLY A 208 5.99 -21.88 4.04
N ASN A 209 6.40 -22.22 2.82
CA ASN A 209 7.62 -22.95 2.51
C ASN A 209 8.89 -22.10 2.71
N ALA A 210 8.87 -20.81 2.36
CA ALA A 210 10.05 -19.95 2.38
C ALA A 210 10.25 -19.21 3.71
N ALA A 211 9.18 -18.93 4.45
CA ALA A 211 9.24 -18.08 5.64
C ALA A 211 8.50 -18.67 6.85
N PHE A 212 7.23 -19.05 6.73
CA PHE A 212 6.41 -19.40 7.89
C PHE A 212 6.88 -20.67 8.59
N TYR A 213 7.45 -21.63 7.85
CA TYR A 213 8.00 -22.85 8.44
C TYR A 213 9.04 -22.58 9.55
N LYS A 214 9.68 -21.40 9.58
CA LYS A 214 10.67 -21.04 10.60
C LYS A 214 10.10 -20.95 12.01
N TRP A 215 8.78 -20.89 12.16
CA TRP A 215 8.09 -20.94 13.46
C TRP A 215 7.52 -22.33 13.79
N CYS A 216 7.70 -23.32 12.91
CA CYS A 216 7.10 -24.64 13.04
C CYS A 216 8.20 -25.70 12.97
N TYR A 217 8.21 -26.61 13.95
CA TYR A 217 9.17 -27.71 14.02
C TYR A 217 8.42 -28.96 14.48
N GLY A 218 8.91 -30.14 14.12
CA GLY A 218 8.33 -31.41 14.51
C GLY A 218 8.65 -32.52 13.51
N GLU A 219 8.53 -33.76 13.95
CA GLU A 219 8.80 -34.95 13.14
C GLU A 219 7.52 -35.56 12.56
N ASN A 220 6.36 -35.18 13.09
CA ASN A 220 5.05 -35.69 12.69
C ASN A 220 4.02 -34.55 12.55
N LEU A 221 2.86 -34.89 11.97
CA LEU A 221 1.78 -33.93 11.71
C LEU A 221 1.32 -33.20 12.97
N GLU A 222 1.17 -33.93 14.08
CA GLU A 222 0.68 -33.38 15.34
C GLU A 222 1.60 -32.29 15.91
N GLU A 223 2.90 -32.58 15.99
CA GLU A 223 3.89 -31.62 16.49
C GLU A 223 3.95 -30.34 15.63
N VAL A 224 3.93 -30.50 14.31
CA VAL A 224 3.98 -29.35 13.39
C VAL A 224 2.70 -28.52 13.50
N LEU A 225 1.53 -29.15 13.62
CA LEU A 225 0.27 -28.44 13.81
C LEU A 225 0.21 -27.72 15.16
N TYR A 226 0.78 -28.29 16.21
CA TYR A 226 0.87 -27.65 17.51
C TYR A 226 1.66 -26.32 17.45
N GLU A 227 2.87 -26.34 16.87
CA GLU A 227 3.66 -25.11 16.71
C GLU A 227 3.01 -24.14 15.72
N TYR A 228 2.37 -24.64 14.67
CA TYR A 228 1.60 -23.81 13.73
C TYR A 228 0.47 -23.04 14.42
N ILE A 229 -0.35 -23.72 15.23
CA ILE A 229 -1.44 -23.10 16.01
C ILE A 229 -0.90 -22.01 16.94
N LYS A 230 0.21 -22.30 17.63
CA LYS A 230 0.88 -21.35 18.53
C LYS A 230 1.41 -20.13 17.77
N ALA A 231 1.98 -20.32 16.58
CA ALA A 231 2.42 -19.24 15.70
C ALA A 231 1.24 -18.37 15.22
N LEU A 232 0.12 -18.98 14.82
CA LEU A 232 -1.09 -18.24 14.44
C LEU A 232 -1.60 -17.38 15.59
N LYS A 233 -1.60 -17.91 16.82
CA LYS A 233 -2.03 -17.17 18.01
C LYS A 233 -1.07 -16.03 18.34
N SER A 234 0.25 -16.26 18.31
CA SER A 234 1.26 -15.25 18.64
C SER A 234 1.25 -14.07 17.66
N LEU A 235 1.07 -14.36 16.37
CA LEU A 235 0.91 -13.37 15.30
C LEU A 235 -0.48 -12.72 15.30
N ARG A 236 -1.37 -13.14 16.21
CA ARG A 236 -2.78 -12.71 16.27
C ARG A 236 -3.51 -12.92 14.95
N TRP A 237 -3.21 -14.00 14.25
CA TRP A 237 -3.82 -14.34 12.97
C TRP A 237 -5.16 -15.07 13.13
N ALA A 238 -5.20 -16.10 13.98
CA ALA A 238 -6.40 -16.85 14.31
C ALA A 238 -6.24 -17.57 15.66
N ILE A 239 -7.36 -17.96 16.28
CA ILE A 239 -7.39 -18.96 17.33
C ILE A 239 -7.72 -20.27 16.67
N ALA A 240 -6.77 -21.19 16.62
CA ALA A 240 -6.90 -22.45 15.92
C ALA A 240 -6.91 -23.62 16.90
N GLU A 241 -7.66 -24.67 16.54
CA GLU A 241 -7.67 -25.94 17.24
C GLU A 241 -7.74 -27.09 16.25
N VAL A 242 -7.27 -28.27 16.66
CA VAL A 242 -7.42 -29.50 15.89
C VAL A 242 -8.65 -30.24 16.40
N THR A 243 -9.62 -30.50 15.52
CA THR A 243 -10.85 -31.24 15.86
C THR A 243 -10.82 -32.69 15.43
N PHE A 244 -9.86 -33.06 14.58
CA PHE A 244 -9.59 -34.44 14.18
C PHE A 244 -8.11 -34.59 13.86
N MET A 245 -7.51 -35.71 14.28
CA MET A 245 -6.10 -36.03 14.05
C MET A 245 -5.93 -37.52 13.75
N SER A 246 -5.07 -37.82 12.79
CA SER A 246 -4.51 -39.14 12.50
C SER A 246 -3.06 -38.97 12.02
N SER A 247 -2.40 -40.06 11.62
CA SER A 247 -1.02 -39.99 11.13
C SER A 247 -0.85 -39.16 9.86
N ASN A 248 -1.86 -39.15 8.97
CA ASN A 248 -1.78 -38.51 7.65
C ASN A 248 -2.90 -37.49 7.40
N GLU A 249 -3.91 -37.41 8.26
CA GLU A 249 -5.03 -36.49 8.09
C GLU A 249 -5.28 -35.70 9.37
N ALA A 250 -5.66 -34.43 9.22
CA ALA A 250 -6.11 -33.61 10.33
C ALA A 250 -7.20 -32.63 9.88
N VAL A 251 -8.01 -32.18 10.84
CA VAL A 251 -8.98 -31.10 10.62
C VAL A 251 -8.69 -29.97 11.59
N LEU A 252 -8.39 -28.79 11.04
CA LEU A 252 -8.20 -27.57 11.80
C LEU A 252 -9.44 -26.69 11.72
N GLU A 253 -9.88 -26.19 12.86
CA GLU A 253 -10.89 -25.14 12.96
C GLU A 253 -10.23 -23.85 13.41
N LEU A 254 -10.48 -22.77 12.66
CA LEU A 254 -10.00 -21.43 12.93
C LEU A 254 -11.18 -20.54 13.35
N HIS A 255 -11.03 -20.00 14.55
CA HIS A 255 -11.86 -18.98 15.17
C HIS A 255 -11.14 -17.63 15.10
N GLU A 256 -11.90 -16.52 15.10
CA GLU A 256 -11.33 -15.17 15.08
C GLU A 256 -10.26 -14.95 13.97
N CYS A 257 -10.43 -15.64 12.84
CA CYS A 257 -9.49 -15.57 11.73
C CYS A 257 -9.42 -14.16 11.14
N ALA A 258 -8.20 -13.67 10.91
CA ALA A 258 -7.93 -12.36 10.35
C ALA A 258 -8.56 -12.15 8.96
N ILE A 259 -8.82 -13.23 8.22
CA ILE A 259 -9.42 -13.17 6.90
C ILE A 259 -10.96 -13.08 7.01
N CYS A 260 -11.59 -14.03 7.70
CA CYS A 260 -13.03 -14.29 7.58
C CYS A 260 -13.90 -13.80 8.77
N TYR A 261 -13.33 -13.41 9.92
CA TYR A 261 -14.10 -13.14 11.15
C TYR A 261 -15.16 -12.01 11.08
N GLY A 262 -16.44 -12.36 11.10
CA GLY A 262 -17.54 -11.41 10.92
C GLY A 262 -17.54 -10.75 9.54
N ALA A 263 -17.01 -11.46 8.53
CA ALA A 263 -17.29 -11.14 7.14
C ALA A 263 -18.77 -11.42 6.85
N PRO A 264 -19.43 -10.64 5.96
CA PRO A 264 -20.76 -10.97 5.48
C PRO A 264 -20.73 -12.30 4.72
N ASN A 265 -21.86 -13.02 4.74
CA ASN A 265 -22.02 -14.20 3.91
C ASN A 265 -22.09 -13.80 2.44
N ILE A 266 -21.07 -14.19 1.67
CA ILE A 266 -20.94 -13.98 0.23
C ILE A 266 -21.03 -15.31 -0.55
N GLY A 267 -21.41 -16.41 0.12
CA GLY A 267 -21.68 -17.71 -0.49
C GLY A 267 -20.43 -18.49 -0.92
N MET A 268 -19.23 -18.09 -0.53
CA MET A 268 -18.00 -18.78 -0.94
C MET A 268 -16.89 -18.75 0.12
N THR A 269 -15.96 -19.71 0.02
CA THR A 269 -14.72 -19.76 0.79
C THR A 269 -13.67 -18.79 0.22
N VAL A 270 -12.91 -18.13 1.10
CA VAL A 270 -11.97 -17.04 0.72
C VAL A 270 -10.60 -17.12 1.39
N CYS A 271 -10.35 -18.11 2.25
CA CYS A 271 -9.08 -18.29 2.96
C CYS A 271 -8.14 -19.28 2.25
N SER A 272 -8.16 -19.34 0.92
CA SER A 272 -7.27 -20.23 0.15
C SER A 272 -5.79 -19.97 0.43
N PHE A 273 -5.42 -18.74 0.79
CA PHE A 273 -4.08 -18.39 1.27
C PHE A 273 -3.68 -19.16 2.55
N GLN A 274 -4.59 -19.28 3.52
CA GLN A 274 -4.33 -20.01 4.77
C GLN A 274 -4.11 -21.50 4.50
N ALA A 275 -4.92 -22.07 3.61
CA ALA A 275 -4.77 -23.45 3.18
C ALA A 275 -3.39 -23.68 2.53
N GLY A 276 -3.04 -22.81 1.57
CA GLY A 276 -1.72 -22.84 0.93
C GLY A 276 -0.58 -22.69 1.94
N ASN A 277 -0.69 -21.75 2.88
CA ASN A 277 0.33 -21.52 3.90
C ASN A 277 0.59 -22.76 4.75
N LEU A 278 -0.45 -23.40 5.27
CA LEU A 278 -0.28 -24.62 6.05
C LEU A 278 0.31 -25.75 5.20
N ALA A 279 -0.15 -25.92 3.95
CA ALA A 279 0.42 -26.91 3.03
C ALA A 279 1.92 -26.68 2.78
N GLY A 280 2.34 -25.43 2.59
CA GLY A 280 3.74 -25.05 2.38
C GLY A 280 4.61 -25.30 3.61
N VAL A 281 4.08 -25.04 4.81
CA VAL A 281 4.76 -25.36 6.08
C VAL A 281 4.94 -26.86 6.22
N LEU A 282 3.87 -27.65 6.10
CA LEU A 282 3.92 -29.10 6.23
C LEU A 282 4.86 -29.72 5.20
N ASN A 283 4.81 -29.23 3.96
CA ASN A 283 5.70 -29.68 2.90
C ASN A 283 7.17 -29.42 3.23
N LYS A 284 7.48 -28.25 3.81
CA LYS A 284 8.84 -27.88 4.16
C LYS A 284 9.38 -28.64 5.37
N VAL A 285 8.57 -28.76 6.42
CA VAL A 285 9.00 -29.31 7.72
C VAL A 285 9.04 -30.84 7.68
N LEU A 286 7.99 -31.48 7.14
CA LEU A 286 7.88 -32.94 7.11
C LEU A 286 8.49 -33.56 5.86
N ASN A 287 8.89 -32.74 4.88
CA ASN A 287 9.36 -33.20 3.57
C ASN A 287 8.38 -34.18 2.88
N LYS A 288 7.07 -33.96 3.10
CA LYS A 288 5.95 -34.74 2.54
C LYS A 288 5.07 -33.87 1.67
N LYS A 289 4.34 -34.46 0.72
CA LYS A 289 3.38 -33.68 -0.05
C LYS A 289 2.13 -33.47 0.81
N ALA A 290 1.79 -32.21 1.04
CA ALA A 290 0.64 -31.83 1.85
C ALA A 290 -0.40 -31.12 0.98
N THR A 291 -1.65 -31.58 1.06
CA THR A 291 -2.80 -30.91 0.46
C THR A 291 -3.67 -30.39 1.59
N VAL A 292 -3.99 -29.09 1.55
CA VAL A 292 -4.88 -28.47 2.53
C VAL A 292 -6.05 -27.84 1.80
N VAL A 293 -7.27 -28.13 2.25
CA VAL A 293 -8.49 -27.64 1.60
C VAL A 293 -9.35 -26.91 2.62
N GLU A 294 -9.72 -25.66 2.32
CA GLU A 294 -10.74 -24.93 3.08
C GLU A 294 -12.13 -25.46 2.69
N THR A 295 -12.81 -26.13 3.62
CA THR A 295 -14.13 -26.73 3.39
C THR A 295 -15.27 -25.90 3.96
N ARG A 296 -15.00 -25.06 4.96
CA ARG A 296 -15.99 -24.14 5.54
C ARG A 296 -15.36 -22.79 5.79
N CYS A 297 -16.14 -21.73 5.61
CA CYS A 297 -15.72 -20.36 5.85
C CYS A 297 -16.85 -19.54 6.48
N LEU A 298 -16.50 -18.52 7.27
CA LEU A 298 -17.49 -17.53 7.72
C LEU A 298 -18.08 -16.76 6.55
N ALA A 299 -17.28 -16.51 5.51
CA ALA A 299 -17.72 -15.87 4.27
C ALA A 299 -18.71 -16.74 3.46
N SER A 300 -18.83 -18.04 3.75
CA SER A 300 -19.83 -18.93 3.17
C SER A 300 -20.98 -19.26 4.12
N GLY A 301 -21.10 -18.52 5.23
CA GLY A 301 -22.21 -18.65 6.19
C GLY A 301 -22.01 -19.67 7.31
N HIS A 302 -20.80 -20.18 7.53
CA HIS A 302 -20.49 -21.04 8.68
C HIS A 302 -19.99 -20.24 9.89
N ASN A 303 -19.99 -20.84 11.08
CA ASN A 303 -19.52 -20.17 12.30
C ASN A 303 -18.01 -20.28 12.53
N VAL A 304 -17.33 -21.16 11.78
CA VAL A 304 -15.89 -21.44 11.88
C VAL A 304 -15.30 -21.65 10.49
N CYS A 305 -14.02 -21.31 10.33
CA CYS A 305 -13.27 -21.58 9.11
C CYS A 305 -12.60 -22.97 9.28
N LYS A 306 -12.96 -23.98 8.46
CA LYS A 306 -12.50 -25.38 8.58
C LYS A 306 -11.54 -25.75 7.45
N PHE A 307 -10.42 -26.36 7.81
CA PHE A 307 -9.36 -26.79 6.90
C PHE A 307 -9.10 -28.28 7.08
N HIS A 308 -9.20 -29.04 6.00
CA HIS A 308 -8.82 -30.44 5.97
C HIS A 308 -7.40 -30.55 5.45
N VAL A 309 -6.57 -31.31 6.16
CA VAL A 309 -5.16 -31.55 5.86
C VAL A 309 -5.01 -33.01 5.46
N TYR A 310 -4.33 -33.26 4.35
CA TYR A 310 -3.97 -34.58 3.86
C TYR A 310 -2.47 -34.62 3.57
N LEU A 311 -1.76 -35.55 4.18
CA LEU A 311 -0.35 -35.85 3.92
C LEU A 311 -0.23 -37.10 3.06
N GLU A 312 0.55 -37.00 1.99
CA GLU A 312 1.00 -38.09 1.13
C GLU A 312 2.41 -38.55 1.55
#